data_AF-A0A3E0B0R7-F1
#
_entry.id   AF-A0A3E0B0R7-F1
#
_cell.length_a   1.000
_cell.length_b   1.000
_cell.length_c   1.000
_cell.angle_alpha   90.00
_cell.angle_beta   90.00
_cell.angle_gamma   90.00
#
_symmetry.space_group_name_H-M   'P 1'
#
loop_
_entity.id
_entity.type
_entity.pdbx_description
1 polymer ?
#
loop_
_entity_poly.entity_id
_entity_poly.type
_entity_poly.pdbx_seq_one_letter_code
_entity_poly.pdbx_strand_id
1 'polypeptide(L)'
;MVNDVQFYIYTILAVIILSMAVGFFTKRYFIMPVLTLVFMGIAAFVLPNFYDNLEWQPLAGYAAFLAVLSFVVSMSMWVVKRNRRRAKELRNGPGETIDEAEHKKEI
;
A
#
# COMPACT_ATOMS: atom_id res chain seq x y z
N MET A 1 -7.59 9.54 30.04
CA MET A 1 -7.14 10.26 28.83
C MET A 1 -6.05 9.42 28.21
N VAL A 2 -6.30 8.85 27.03
CA VAL A 2 -5.33 8.00 26.30
C VAL A 2 -4.09 8.85 26.02
N ASN A 3 -3.07 8.73 26.88
CA ASN A 3 -1.74 9.29 26.69
C ASN A 3 -0.89 8.38 25.77
N ASP A 4 -1.54 7.57 24.93
CA ASP A 4 -0.90 6.59 24.07
C ASP A 4 -0.65 7.15 22.67
N VAL A 5 0.10 8.26 22.58
CA VAL A 5 0.74 8.68 21.32
C VAL A 5 1.48 7.50 20.68
N GLN A 6 2.04 6.63 21.51
CA GLN A 6 2.66 5.37 21.11
C GLN A 6 1.69 4.43 20.37
N PHE A 7 0.45 4.28 20.83
CA PHE A 7 -0.54 3.43 20.16
C PHE A 7 -0.78 3.90 18.73
N TYR A 8 -1.05 5.20 18.54
CA TYR A 8 -1.26 5.80 17.21
C TYR A 8 -0.04 5.63 16.30
N ILE A 9 1.17 5.81 16.84
CA ILE A 9 2.41 5.61 16.09
C ILE A 9 2.56 4.14 15.68
N TYR A 10 2.34 3.21 16.59
CA TYR A 10 2.46 1.77 16.31
C TYR A 10 1.45 1.32 15.28
N THR A 11 0.20 1.78 15.33
CA THR A 11 -0.82 1.45 14.34
C THR A 11 -0.52 2.07 12.98
N ILE A 12 -0.01 3.31 12.92
CA ILE A 12 0.46 3.91 11.66
C ILE A 12 1.60 3.09 11.06
N LEU A 13 2.64 2.78 11.84
CA LEU A 13 3.78 1.98 11.40
C LEU A 13 3.35 0.59 10.94
N ALA A 14 2.47 -0.07 11.69
CA ALA A 14 1.92 -1.37 11.34
C ALA A 14 1.19 -1.32 9.99
N VAL A 15 0.32 -0.32 9.76
CA VAL A 15 -0.41 -0.17 8.50
C VAL A 15 0.54 0.09 7.34
N ILE A 16 1.58 0.90 7.51
CA ILE A 16 2.59 1.16 6.47
C ILE A 16 3.34 -0.13 6.13
N ILE A 17 3.90 -0.83 7.13
CA ILE A 17 4.68 -2.06 6.94
C ILE A 17 3.81 -3.13 6.30
N LEU A 18 2.59 -3.34 6.78
CA LEU A 18 1.67 -4.34 6.26
C LEU A 18 1.23 -4.00 4.83
N SER A 19 1.01 -2.73 4.52
CA SER A 19 0.73 -2.27 3.15
C SER A 19 1.90 -2.51 2.22
N MET A 20 3.13 -2.30 2.68
CA MET A 20 4.35 -2.62 1.93
C MET A 20 4.51 -4.12 1.68
N ALA A 21 4.31 -4.94 2.71
CA ALA A 21 4.37 -6.39 2.58
C ALA A 21 3.33 -6.91 1.57
N VAL A 22 2.06 -6.50 1.69
CA VAL A 22 1.00 -6.96 0.78
C VAL A 22 1.23 -6.46 -0.65
N GLY A 23 1.67 -5.22 -0.85
CA GLY A 23 2.02 -4.69 -2.17
C GLY A 23 3.22 -5.40 -2.83
N PHE A 24 4.09 -6.01 -2.03
CA PHE A 24 5.19 -6.84 -2.50
C PHE A 24 4.71 -8.23 -2.96
N PHE A 25 3.94 -8.93 -2.11
CA PHE A 25 3.47 -10.30 -2.39
C PHE A 25 2.35 -10.35 -3.45
N THR A 26 1.48 -9.35 -3.49
CA THR A 26 0.25 -9.39 -4.30
C THR A 26 0.32 -8.41 -5.49
N LYS A 27 -0.12 -8.84 -6.69
CA LYS A 27 -0.27 -7.95 -7.87
C LYS A 27 -1.49 -7.02 -7.76
N ARG A 28 -2.37 -7.24 -6.78
CA ARG A 28 -3.60 -6.46 -6.52
C ARG A 28 -3.39 -5.48 -5.36
N TYR A 29 -2.93 -4.28 -5.70
CA TYR A 29 -2.61 -3.20 -4.77
C TYR A 29 -3.82 -2.62 -4.02
N PHE A 30 -5.04 -2.87 -4.50
CA PHE A 30 -6.28 -2.38 -3.88
C PHE A 30 -6.77 -3.24 -2.71
N ILE A 31 -6.27 -4.47 -2.55
CA ILE A 31 -6.77 -5.39 -1.52
C ILE A 31 -6.47 -4.84 -0.11
N MET A 32 -5.27 -4.31 0.10
CA MET A 32 -4.85 -3.85 1.43
C MET A 32 -5.63 -2.64 1.95
N PRO A 33 -5.82 -1.54 1.18
CA PRO A 33 -6.61 -0.41 1.67
C PRO A 33 -8.07 -0.79 1.93
N VAL A 34 -8.66 -1.67 1.12
CA VAL A 34 -10.02 -2.19 1.37
C VAL A 34 -10.07 -3.00 2.66
N LEU A 35 -9.10 -3.91 2.87
CA LEU A 35 -8.99 -4.66 4.13
C LEU A 35 -8.84 -3.73 5.32
N THR A 36 -7.95 -2.74 5.23
CA THR A 36 -7.70 -1.78 6.31
C THR A 36 -8.98 -1.03 6.64
N LEU A 37 -9.71 -0.55 5.63
CA LEU A 37 -10.97 0.17 5.81
C LEU A 37 -12.03 -0.71 6.49
N VAL A 38 -12.18 -1.96 6.04
CA VAL A 38 -13.18 -2.88 6.61
C VAL A 38 -12.81 -3.26 8.05
N PHE A 39 -11.57 -3.68 8.32
CA PHE A 39 -11.15 -4.11 9.64
C PHE A 39 -11.14 -2.96 10.65
N MET A 40 -10.53 -1.82 10.32
CA MET A 40 -10.51 -0.67 11.22
C MET A 40 -11.88 0.00 11.32
N GLY A 41 -12.68 -0.01 10.25
CA GLY A 41 -14.05 0.47 10.28
C GLY A 41 -14.90 -0.34 11.26
N ILE A 42 -14.87 -1.68 11.16
CA ILE A 42 -15.58 -2.56 12.10
C ILE A 42 -15.05 -2.32 13.53
N ALA A 43 -13.73 -2.28 13.74
CA ALA A 43 -13.16 -2.03 15.05
C ALA A 43 -13.61 -0.68 15.64
N ALA A 44 -13.74 0.36 14.82
CA ALA A 44 -14.17 1.68 15.25
C ALA A 44 -15.62 1.72 15.76
N PHE A 45 -16.50 0.86 15.26
CA PHE A 45 -17.88 0.75 15.75
C PHE A 45 -18.03 -0.28 16.87
N VAL A 46 -17.21 -1.34 16.86
CA VAL A 46 -17.29 -2.43 17.82
C VAL A 46 -16.62 -2.06 19.15
N LEU A 47 -15.44 -1.42 19.14
CA LEU A 47 -14.71 -1.08 20.37
C LEU A 47 -15.50 -0.16 21.32
N PRO A 48 -16.14 0.92 20.85
CA PRO A 48 -17.00 1.75 21.70
C PRO A 48 -18.14 0.99 22.39
N ASN A 49 -18.59 -0.13 21.81
CA ASN A 49 -19.65 -0.95 22.42
C ASN A 49 -19.15 -1.77 23.63
N PHE A 50 -17.84 -1.88 23.83
CA PHE A 50 -17.23 -2.62 24.94
C PHE A 50 -16.49 -1.73 25.94
N TYR A 51 -16.30 -0.45 25.62
CA TYR A 51 -15.53 0.49 26.44
C TYR A 51 -16.22 1.86 26.50
N ASP A 52 -16.74 2.22 27.67
CA ASP A 52 -17.52 3.46 27.89
C ASP A 52 -16.69 4.75 27.70
N ASN A 53 -15.36 4.64 27.73
CA ASN A 53 -14.44 5.77 27.56
C ASN A 53 -13.99 5.99 26.11
N LEU A 54 -14.56 5.28 25.14
CA LEU A 54 -14.20 5.33 23.73
C LEU A 54 -15.36 5.86 22.89
N GLU A 55 -15.21 7.06 22.35
CA GLU A 55 -16.17 7.60 21.40
C GLU A 55 -15.91 7.04 19.99
N TRP A 56 -16.98 6.65 19.29
CA TRP A 56 -16.87 6.08 17.93
C TRP A 56 -16.41 7.11 16.89
N GLN A 57 -16.69 8.39 17.09
CA GLN A 57 -16.40 9.47 16.15
C GLN A 57 -14.89 9.63 15.88
N PRO A 58 -14.02 9.81 16.90
CA PRO A 58 -12.57 9.89 16.69
C PRO A 58 -11.98 8.58 16.17
N LEU A 59 -12.50 7.42 16.60
CA LEU A 59 -12.04 6.12 16.11
C LEU A 59 -12.37 5.91 14.63
N ALA A 60 -13.56 6.28 14.20
CA ALA A 60 -13.98 6.20 12.80
C ALA A 60 -13.17 7.15 11.92
N GLY A 61 -12.91 8.37 12.40
CA GLY A 61 -12.01 9.32 11.72
C GLY A 61 -10.59 8.77 11.56
N TYR A 62 -10.06 8.14 12.61
CA TYR A 62 -8.74 7.51 12.57
C TYR A 62 -8.70 6.29 11.63
N ALA A 63 -9.73 5.46 11.63
CA ALA A 63 -9.88 4.34 10.70
C ALA A 63 -9.90 4.82 9.23
N ALA A 64 -10.67 5.87 8.94
CA ALA A 64 -10.71 6.48 7.62
C ALA A 64 -9.34 7.03 7.20
N PHE A 65 -8.63 7.70 8.12
CA PHE A 65 -7.27 8.17 7.88
C PHE A 65 -6.31 7.02 7.54
N LEU A 66 -6.32 5.92 8.30
CA LEU A 66 -5.48 4.75 8.04
C LEU A 66 -5.80 4.09 6.70
N ALA A 67 -7.07 4.05 6.31
CA ALA A 67 -7.49 3.54 5.01
C ALA A 67 -6.93 4.39 3.85
N VAL A 68 -7.04 5.72 3.94
CA VAL A 68 -6.48 6.65 2.95
C VAL A 68 -4.95 6.53 2.91
N LEU A 69 -4.30 6.44 4.07
CA LEU A 69 -2.85 6.26 4.16
C LEU A 69 -2.41 4.95 3.48
N SER A 70 -3.07 3.83 3.77
CA SER A 70 -2.79 2.55 3.13
C SER A 70 -2.99 2.61 1.62
N PHE A 71 -4.01 3.37 1.17
CA PHE A 71 -4.28 3.57 -0.25
C PHE A 71 -3.15 4.32 -0.94
N VAL A 72 -2.70 5.45 -0.37
CA VAL A 72 -1.59 6.25 -0.90
C VAL A 72 -0.29 5.43 -0.97
N VAL A 73 0.03 4.68 0.08
CA VAL A 73 1.21 3.81 0.13
C VAL A 73 1.15 2.72 -0.94
N SER A 74 0.01 2.05 -1.07
CA SER A 74 -0.20 1.00 -2.07
C SER A 74 -0.13 1.53 -3.50
N MET A 75 -0.74 2.70 -3.75
CA MET A 75 -0.70 3.38 -5.05
C MET A 75 0.73 3.80 -5.41
N SER A 76 1.48 4.32 -4.44
CA SER A 76 2.88 4.72 -4.63
C SER A 76 3.76 3.53 -5.04
N MET A 77 3.60 2.38 -4.37
CA MET A 77 4.30 1.15 -4.77
C MET A 77 3.91 0.66 -6.16
N TRP A 78 2.63 0.75 -6.53
CA TRP A 78 2.18 0.38 -7.86
C TRP A 78 2.83 1.25 -8.94
N VAL A 79 2.89 2.57 -8.74
CA VAL A 79 3.54 3.51 -9.67
C VAL A 79 5.02 3.17 -9.83
N VAL A 80 5.75 2.95 -8.74
CA VAL A 80 7.17 2.57 -8.78
C VAL A 80 7.38 1.26 -9.54
N LYS A 81 6.55 0.24 -9.27
CA LYS A 81 6.66 -1.06 -9.96
C LYS A 81 6.28 -0.98 -11.43
N ARG A 82 5.29 -0.16 -11.79
CA ARG A 82 4.92 0.13 -13.19
C ARG A 82 6.06 0.83 -13.92
N ASN A 83 6.67 1.84 -13.31
CA ASN A 83 7.78 2.57 -13.91
C ASN A 83 8.99 1.66 -14.13
N ARG A 84 9.31 0.79 -13.16
CA ARG A 84 10.41 -0.17 -13.28
C ARG A 84 10.17 -1.22 -14.38
N ARG A 85 8.92 -1.61 -14.64
CA ARG A 85 8.58 -2.50 -15.78
C ARG A 85 8.75 -1.79 -17.11
N ARG A 86 8.23 -0.57 -17.24
CA ARG A 86 8.41 0.26 -18.44
C ARG A 86 9.89 0.50 -18.75
N ALA A 87 10.70 0.78 -17.73
CA ALA A 87 12.14 0.96 -17.92
C ALA A 87 12.85 -0.32 -18.43
N LYS A 88 12.39 -1.52 -18.00
CA LYS A 88 12.92 -2.79 -18.52
C LYS A 88 12.47 -3.08 -19.95
N GLU A 89 11.21 -2.78 -20.28
CA GLU A 89 10.66 -2.90 -21.63
C GLU A 89 11.35 -1.94 -22.62
N LEU A 90 11.73 -0.75 -22.17
CA LEU A 90 12.51 0.20 -22.97
C LEU A 90 13.96 -0.24 -23.15
N ARG A 91 14.57 -0.84 -22.12
CA ARG A 91 15.96 -1.31 -22.20
C ARG A 91 16.11 -2.57 -23.05
N ASN A 92 15.18 -3.51 -22.93
CA ASN A 92 15.12 -4.72 -23.75
C ASN A 92 14.25 -4.50 -25.01
N GLY A 93 13.97 -3.24 -25.36
CA GLY A 93 13.18 -2.85 -26.51
C GLY A 93 13.96 -3.09 -27.81
N PRO A 94 13.30 -2.96 -28.98
CA PRO A 94 13.77 -3.47 -30.27
C PRO A 94 15.17 -2.99 -30.73
N GLY A 95 15.76 -1.98 -30.10
CA GLY A 95 17.14 -1.55 -30.37
C GLY A 95 18.18 -2.64 -30.09
N GLU A 96 18.05 -3.39 -28.99
CA GLU A 96 19.00 -4.47 -28.66
C GLU A 96 18.90 -5.63 -29.67
N THR A 97 17.70 -5.90 -30.19
CA THR A 97 17.47 -6.92 -31.22
C THR A 97 17.86 -6.47 -32.63
N ILE A 98 17.92 -5.16 -32.91
CA ILE A 98 18.37 -4.63 -34.20
C ILE A 98 19.90 -4.66 -34.25
N ASP A 99 20.58 -4.26 -33.19
CA ASP A 99 22.06 -4.36 -33.09
C ASP A 99 22.54 -5.82 -33.15
N GLU A 100 21.86 -6.75 -32.46
CA GLU A 100 22.15 -8.19 -32.58
C GLU A 100 21.84 -8.76 -33.98
N ALA A 101 20.83 -8.23 -34.67
CA ALA A 101 20.48 -8.66 -36.02
C ALA A 101 21.42 -8.08 -37.10
N GLU A 102 21.95 -6.88 -36.90
CA GLU A 102 22.97 -6.28 -37.77
C GLU A 102 24.32 -6.98 -37.60
N HIS A 103 24.76 -7.27 -36.37
CA HIS A 103 26.03 -7.96 -36.12
C HIS A 103 26.06 -9.41 -36.64
N LYS A 104 24.90 -10.04 -36.83
CA LYS A 104 24.79 -11.39 -37.44
C LYS A 104 24.82 -11.37 -38.98
N LYS A 105 24.65 -10.21 -39.62
CA LYS A 105 24.76 -10.05 -41.08
C LYS A 105 26.17 -9.73 -41.54
N GLU A 106 27.04 -9.26 -40.64
CA GLU A 106 28.43 -8.90 -40.96
C GLU A 106 29.45 -10.04 -40.76
N ILE A 107 29.00 -11.23 -40.32
CA ILE A 107 29.80 -12.46 -40.19
C ILE A 107 29.35 -13.47 -41.26
#